data_AF-A0A317SG69-F1
#
_entry.id   AF-A0A317SG69-F1
#
_cell.length_a   1.000
_cell.length_b   1.000
_cell.length_c   1.000
_cell.angle_alpha   90.00
_cell.angle_beta   90.00
_cell.angle_gamma   90.00
#
_symmetry.space_group_name_H-M   'P 1'
#
loop_
_entity.id
_entity.type
_entity.pdbx_description
1 polymer ?
#
loop_
_entity_poly.entity_id
_entity_poly.type
_entity_poly.pdbx_seq_one_letter_code
_entity_poly.pdbx_strand_id
1 'polypeptide(L)'
;LFLPKFHCELNWIEYYWGEGKRFTRDNCRYTIDDLRSTIPQGLSSVKNSTIHAYYHRCIRRIQAYRAGLGYGSLEFGKWTENYKSHRRV
;
A
#
# COMPACT_ATOMS: atom_id res chain seq x y z
N LEU A 1 5.36 -17.49 1.33
CA LEU A 1 4.53 -16.40 0.77
C LEU A 1 4.43 -16.63 -0.74
N PHE A 2 3.24 -16.71 -1.32
CA PHE A 2 3.03 -16.83 -2.77
C PHE A 2 2.63 -15.46 -3.31
N LEU A 3 3.40 -14.93 -4.27
CA LEU A 3 3.16 -13.64 -4.92
C LEU A 3 2.87 -13.89 -6.41
N PRO A 4 1.59 -13.87 -6.83
CA PRO A 4 1.24 -14.14 -8.21
C PRO A 4 1.82 -13.08 -9.17
N LYS A 5 2.21 -13.51 -10.36
CA LYS A 5 2.66 -12.60 -11.42
C LYS A 5 1.52 -11.65 -11.80
N PHE A 6 1.85 -10.37 -12.02
CA PHE A 6 0.91 -9.29 -12.39
C PHE A 6 -0.11 -8.86 -11.30
N HIS A 7 0.07 -9.31 -10.06
CA HIS A 7 -0.80 -8.95 -8.93
C HIS A 7 -0.05 -8.13 -7.87
N CYS A 8 0.48 -6.97 -8.26
CA CYS A 8 1.27 -6.11 -7.36
C CYS A 8 0.44 -5.58 -6.17
N GLU A 9 -0.89 -5.50 -6.32
CA GLU A 9 -1.83 -5.14 -5.27
C GLU A 9 -1.91 -6.14 -4.12
N LEU A 10 -1.37 -7.35 -4.30
CA LEU A 10 -1.26 -8.39 -3.28
C LEU A 10 0.08 -8.38 -2.56
N ASN A 11 1.04 -7.60 -3.05
CA ASN A 11 2.36 -7.48 -2.45
C ASN A 11 2.44 -6.25 -1.53
N TRP A 12 2.38 -6.46 -0.23
CA TRP A 12 2.33 -5.36 0.75
C TRP A 12 3.57 -4.45 0.71
N ILE A 13 4.72 -4.97 0.28
CA ILE A 13 5.97 -4.19 0.19
C ILE A 13 5.88 -3.09 -0.88
N GLU A 14 5.03 -3.25 -1.90
CA GLU A 14 4.80 -2.22 -2.92
C GLU A 14 4.19 -0.96 -2.30
N TYR A 15 3.35 -1.13 -1.28
CA TYR A 15 2.78 -0.01 -0.53
C TYR A 15 3.82 0.68 0.34
N TYR A 16 4.69 -0.10 1.00
CA TYR A 16 5.80 0.44 1.77
C TYR A 16 6.75 1.27 0.90
N TRP A 17 7.15 0.74 -0.26
CA TRP A 17 7.94 1.49 -1.25
C TRP A 17 7.17 2.68 -1.82
N GLY A 18 5.86 2.58 -1.99
CA GLY A 18 4.99 3.69 -2.40
C GLY A 18 5.05 4.87 -1.44
N GLU A 19 4.96 4.61 -0.13
CA GLU A 19 5.09 5.63 0.92
C GLU A 19 6.49 6.25 0.94
N GLY A 20 7.54 5.42 0.89
CA GLY A 20 8.92 5.90 0.83
C GLY A 20 9.18 6.78 -0.39
N LYS A 21 8.65 6.39 -1.56
CA LYS A 21 8.71 7.21 -2.79
C LYS A 21 7.94 8.52 -2.67
N ARG A 22 6.75 8.52 -2.05
CA ARG A 22 5.98 9.75 -1.80
C ARG A 22 6.77 10.69 -0.90
N PHE A 23 7.23 10.21 0.26
CA PHE A 23 8.05 10.99 1.17
C PHE A 23 9.28 11.57 0.47
N THR A 24 10.00 10.74 -0.28
CA THR A 24 11.20 11.17 -1.01
C THR A 24 10.86 12.26 -2.03
N ARG A 25 9.77 12.11 -2.78
CA ARG A 25 9.33 13.13 -3.75
C ARG A 25 9.01 14.46 -3.09
N ASP A 26 8.38 14.42 -1.92
CA ASP A 26 7.91 15.62 -1.23
C ASP A 26 9.05 16.36 -0.50
N ASN A 27 10.15 15.67 -0.18
CA ASN A 27 11.24 16.21 0.66
C ASN A 27 12.60 16.31 -0.05
N CYS A 28 12.75 15.79 -1.27
CA CYS A 28 14.00 15.82 -2.02
C CYS A 28 14.03 17.01 -3.00
N ARG A 29 15.19 17.68 -3.07
CA ARG A 29 15.50 18.78 -4.00
C ARG A 29 15.97 18.30 -5.38
N TYR A 30 15.76 17.02 -5.69
CA TYR A 30 16.12 16.38 -6.96
C TYR A 30 17.62 16.41 -7.30
N THR A 31 18.49 16.37 -6.28
CA THR A 31 19.93 16.09 -6.46
C THR A 31 20.25 14.66 -6.01
N ILE A 32 21.34 14.07 -6.53
CA ILE A 32 21.75 12.71 -6.17
C ILE A 32 22.07 12.61 -4.67
N ASP A 33 22.77 13.61 -4.13
CA ASP A 33 23.18 13.59 -2.72
C ASP A 33 21.99 13.76 -1.78
N ASP A 34 21.05 14.64 -2.11
CA ASP A 34 19.83 14.80 -1.34
C ASP A 34 18.99 13.53 -1.41
N LEU A 35 18.82 12.95 -2.61
CA LEU A 35 18.12 11.68 -2.81
C LEU A 35 18.69 10.53 -1.95
N ARG A 36 20.03 10.40 -1.91
CA ARG A 36 20.71 9.40 -1.06
C ARG A 36 20.40 9.58 0.42
N SER A 37 20.24 10.82 0.88
CA SER A 37 19.91 11.13 2.27
C SER A 37 18.41 10.99 2.59
N THR A 38 17.53 11.36 1.65
CA THR A 38 16.08 11.37 1.86
C THR A 38 15.47 9.98 1.79
N ILE A 39 15.99 9.07 0.95
CA ILE A 39 15.44 7.70 0.82
C ILE A 39 15.42 6.96 2.17
N PRO A 40 16.54 6.83 2.92
CA PRO A 40 16.52 6.19 4.23
C PRO A 40 15.53 6.83 5.22
N GLN A 41 15.43 8.16 5.20
CA GLN A 41 14.50 8.89 6.06
C GLN A 41 13.04 8.55 5.72
N GLY A 42 12.69 8.56 4.44
CA GLY A 42 11.37 8.18 3.97
C GLY A 42 11.00 6.75 4.33
N LEU A 43 11.93 5.80 4.18
CA LEU A 43 11.75 4.41 4.59
C LEU A 43 11.59 4.24 6.10
N SER A 44 12.32 5.01 6.91
CA SER A 44 12.20 5.00 8.38
C SER A 44 10.92 5.68 8.89
N SER A 45 10.34 6.59 8.09
CA SER A 45 9.11 7.32 8.45
C SER A 45 7.86 6.42 8.47
N VAL A 46 7.90 5.27 7.78
CA VAL A 46 6.74 4.38 7.67
C VAL A 46 6.58 3.57 8.96
N LYS A 47 5.51 3.89 9.71
CA LYS A 47 5.20 3.21 10.98
C LYS A 47 4.87 1.73 10.76
N ASN A 48 5.25 0.88 11.73
CA ASN A 48 4.87 -0.53 11.72
C ASN A 48 3.35 -0.74 11.60
N SER A 49 2.55 0.10 12.28
CA SER A 49 1.08 0.04 12.16
C SER A 49 0.58 0.25 10.72
N THR A 50 1.23 1.13 9.96
CA THR A 50 0.97 1.34 8.53
C THR A 50 1.34 0.10 7.72
N ILE A 51 2.50 -0.51 8.00
CA ILE A 51 2.94 -1.76 7.35
C ILE A 51 1.94 -2.89 7.58
N HIS A 52 1.49 -3.08 8.83
CA HIS A 52 0.46 -4.07 9.17
C HIS A 52 -0.87 -3.76 8.45
N ALA A 53 -1.26 -2.50 8.34
CA ALA A 53 -2.46 -2.12 7.59
C ALA A 53 -2.37 -2.49 6.09
N TYR A 54 -1.19 -2.35 5.47
CA TYR A 54 -0.97 -2.80 4.09
C TYR A 54 -1.03 -4.31 3.94
N TYR A 55 -0.48 -5.05 4.90
CA TYR A 55 -0.63 -6.51 4.94
C TYR A 55 -2.11 -6.91 4.97
N HIS A 56 -2.90 -6.35 5.89
CA HIS A 56 -4.34 -6.62 5.98
C HIS A 56 -5.12 -6.18 4.73
N ARG A 57 -4.70 -5.10 4.06
CA ARG A 57 -5.26 -4.71 2.76
C ARG A 57 -5.03 -5.79 1.70
N CYS A 58 -3.82 -6.36 1.63
CA CYS A 58 -3.52 -7.45 0.69
C CYS A 58 -4.37 -8.70 1.00
N ILE A 59 -4.52 -9.06 2.28
CA ILE A 59 -5.39 -10.17 2.69
C ILE A 59 -6.83 -9.97 2.21
N ARG A 60 -7.41 -8.78 2.37
CA ARG A 60 -8.79 -8.50 1.91
C ARG A 60 -8.94 -8.65 0.40
N ARG A 61 -7.93 -8.22 -0.38
CA ARG A 61 -7.91 -8.41 -1.83
C ARG A 61 -7.79 -9.87 -2.23
N ILE A 62 -6.98 -10.66 -1.52
CA ILE A 62 -6.92 -12.12 -1.70
C ILE A 62 -8.31 -12.73 -1.48
N GLN A 63 -9.04 -12.30 -0.44
CA GLN A 63 -10.40 -12.79 -0.21
C GLN A 63 -11.38 -12.37 -1.31
N ALA A 64 -11.27 -11.14 -1.84
CA ALA A 64 -12.07 -10.68 -2.98
C ALA A 64 -11.84 -11.56 -4.22
N TYR A 65 -10.57 -11.85 -4.55
CA TYR A 65 -10.24 -12.76 -5.64
C TYR A 65 -10.76 -14.18 -5.42
N ARG A 66 -10.68 -14.71 -4.20
CA ARG A 66 -11.26 -16.02 -3.84
C ARG A 66 -12.78 -16.06 -3.99
N ALA A 67 -13.45 -14.92 -3.79
CA ALA A 67 -14.88 -14.76 -4.03
C ALA A 67 -15.21 -14.56 -5.53
N GLY A 68 -14.22 -14.64 -6.44
CA GLY A 68 -14.41 -14.48 -7.88
C GLY A 68 -14.48 -13.02 -8.33
N LEU A 69 -14.19 -12.06 -7.46
CA LEU A 69 -14.25 -10.64 -7.83
C LEU A 69 -13.03 -10.23 -8.65
N GLY A 70 -13.28 -9.64 -9.82
CA GLY A 70 -12.23 -9.10 -10.69
C GLY A 70 -11.69 -7.76 -10.18
N TYR A 71 -10.38 -7.58 -10.20
CA TYR A 71 -9.74 -6.31 -9.84
C TYR A 71 -10.21 -5.16 -10.73
N GLY A 72 -10.44 -3.99 -10.12
CA GLY A 72 -10.95 -2.81 -10.82
C GLY A 72 -12.46 -2.81 -11.04
N SER A 73 -13.18 -3.90 -10.73
CA SER A 73 -14.64 -3.90 -10.73
C SER A 73 -15.18 -3.06 -9.57
N LEU A 74 -16.42 -2.56 -9.72
CA LEU A 74 -17.12 -1.85 -8.66
C LEU A 74 -17.28 -2.72 -7.40
N GLU A 75 -17.55 -4.01 -7.59
CA GLU A 75 -17.74 -4.96 -6.49
C GLU A 75 -16.45 -5.23 -5.73
N PHE A 76 -15.33 -5.36 -6.45
CA PHE A 76 -14.01 -5.49 -5.84
C PHE A 76 -13.64 -4.23 -5.03
N GLY A 77 -13.94 -3.05 -5.56
CA GLY A 77 -13.79 -1.78 -4.84
C GLY A 77 -14.59 -1.80 -3.54
N LYS A 78 -15.91 -2.03 -3.62
CA LYS A 78 -16.81 -2.10 -2.45
C LYS A 78 -16.36 -3.13 -1.40
N TRP A 79 -15.86 -4.29 -1.81
CA TRP A 79 -15.37 -5.33 -0.90
C TRP A 79 -14.08 -4.93 -0.18
N THR A 80 -13.16 -4.30 -0.91
CA THR A 80 -11.81 -4.00 -0.41
C THR A 80 -11.71 -2.63 0.25
N GLU A 81 -12.68 -1.75 0.02
CA GLU A 81 -12.86 -0.52 0.78
C GLU A 81 -13.12 -0.84 2.26
N ASN A 82 -12.54 -0.03 3.14
CA ASN A 82 -12.91 -0.09 4.54
C ASN A 82 -14.37 0.38 4.63
N TYR A 83 -15.28 -0.46 5.13
CA TYR A 83 -16.59 0.00 5.58
C TYR A 83 -16.40 1.25 6.43
N LYS A 84 -16.84 2.40 5.91
CA LYS A 84 -16.91 3.65 6.68
C LYS A 84 -18.07 3.43 7.65
N SER A 85 -17.75 2.98 8.87
CA SER A 85 -18.70 2.97 9.98
C SER A 85 -19.57 4.23 9.91
N HIS A 86 -20.88 4.07 9.86
CA HIS A 86 -21.85 5.17 9.96
C HIS A 86 -21.71 5.96 11.27
N ARG A 87 -21.01 5.41 12.28
CA ARG A 87 -20.70 6.09 13.53
C ARG A 87 -19.20 6.39 13.63
N ARG A 88 -18.86 7.63 13.32
CA ARG A 88 -17.63 8.38 13.61
C ARG A 88 -17.94 9.78 13.08
N VAL A 89 -18.50 10.72 13.84
CA VAL A 89 -18.54 11.01 15.29
C VAL A 89 -19.94 10.81 15.86
#